data_AF-A0A931XA53-F1
#
_entry.id   AF-A0A931XA53-F1
#
_cell.length_a   1.000
_cell.length_b   1.000
_cell.length_c   1.000
_cell.angle_alpha   90.00
_cell.angle_beta   90.00
_cell.angle_gamma   90.00
#
_symmetry.space_group_name_H-M   'P 1'
#
loop_
_entity.id
_entity.type
_entity.pdbx_description
1 polymer ?
#
loop_
_entity_poly.entity_id
_entity_poly.type
_entity_poly.pdbx_seq_one_letter_code
_entity_poly.pdbx_strand_id
1 'polypeptide(L)'
;MSVEQQIRDALLQLASSLQQDISGRATAIAKDVAGAAERDRAAAEARAASELAEQIAAVRAEADRRVGAEGARVRGELEAANADELGKLRAEIERLRDEAETAAAELALVRDRALAAEQTVEKAREAETAARAQERHDEMATLDRLIGAVRRIGEAAALSDVLAALAGAVGAETSRTGVFVAAGASFQPFRLHGFSEPEGRPISRSEAANLTRGLPFAPLPPDRAGFSVPIDISGQTVAIVYADDVSANPAAVPSPWPEAIEILARHAALRLETLTALRTVQALGAGRPATGSAPVATLGTGATSTEDDQSARRYARLLVSEIKLYNEASVRLGRQKHDLLTRLRPEIDRARRLYEERVPAHVPSRATYFDDELVQTLADGDPALLGRG
;
A
#
# COMPACT_ATOMS: atom_id res chain seq x y z
N MET A 1 97.84 -66.94 -137.73
CA MET A 1 97.76 -65.66 -136.99
C MET A 1 99.06 -64.89 -137.23
N SER A 2 98.94 -63.65 -137.72
CA SER A 2 100.05 -62.72 -138.03
C SER A 2 100.39 -61.88 -136.78
N VAL A 3 101.66 -61.47 -136.63
CA VAL A 3 102.18 -60.61 -135.53
C VAL A 3 101.34 -59.32 -135.34
N GLU A 4 100.76 -58.81 -136.42
CA GLU A 4 99.90 -57.62 -136.41
C GLU A 4 98.58 -57.83 -135.63
N GLN A 5 98.08 -59.06 -135.59
CA GLN A 5 96.86 -59.43 -134.87
C GLN A 5 97.12 -59.56 -133.36
N GLN A 6 98.29 -60.05 -132.96
CA GLN A 6 98.74 -60.08 -131.57
C GLN A 6 98.95 -58.66 -130.99
N ILE A 7 99.50 -57.73 -131.79
CA ILE A 7 99.68 -56.33 -131.37
C ILE A 7 98.33 -55.62 -131.20
N ARG A 8 97.37 -55.85 -132.11
CA ARG A 8 96.02 -55.26 -132.02
C ARG A 8 95.28 -55.80 -130.79
N ASP A 9 95.34 -57.10 -130.52
CA ASP A 9 94.68 -57.69 -129.34
C ASP A 9 95.33 -57.24 -128.02
N ALA A 10 96.66 -57.09 -127.98
CA ALA A 10 97.37 -56.54 -126.83
C ALA A 10 97.03 -55.07 -126.56
N LEU A 11 96.90 -54.24 -127.60
CA LEU A 11 96.49 -52.83 -127.48
C LEU A 11 95.02 -52.70 -127.04
N LEU A 12 94.12 -53.57 -127.53
CA LEU A 12 92.73 -53.60 -127.09
C LEU A 12 92.59 -54.08 -125.63
N GLN A 13 93.39 -55.06 -125.21
CA GLN A 13 93.45 -55.47 -123.81
C GLN A 13 94.01 -54.36 -122.90
N LEU A 14 95.05 -53.65 -123.34
CA LEU A 14 95.62 -52.52 -122.59
C LEU A 14 94.62 -51.37 -122.49
N ALA A 15 93.95 -51.02 -123.59
CA ALA A 15 92.91 -49.99 -123.61
C ALA A 15 91.72 -50.37 -122.71
N SER A 16 91.28 -51.63 -122.76
CA SER A 16 90.22 -52.16 -121.89
C SER A 16 90.64 -52.15 -120.41
N SER A 17 91.87 -52.55 -120.11
CA SER A 17 92.43 -52.53 -118.74
C SER A 17 92.57 -51.11 -118.20
N LEU A 18 93.06 -50.17 -119.03
CA LEU A 18 93.18 -48.75 -118.65
C LEU A 18 91.79 -48.12 -118.45
N GLN A 19 90.82 -48.45 -119.30
CA GLN A 19 89.43 -47.98 -119.16
C GLN A 19 88.77 -48.54 -117.90
N GLN A 20 89.02 -49.81 -117.55
CA GLN A 20 88.55 -50.40 -116.29
C GLN A 20 89.22 -49.75 -115.07
N ASP A 21 90.52 -49.48 -115.11
CA ASP A 21 91.24 -48.81 -114.01
C ASP A 21 90.78 -47.36 -113.83
N ILE A 22 90.65 -46.59 -114.91
CA ILE A 22 90.12 -45.23 -114.89
C ILE A 22 88.67 -45.22 -114.37
N SER A 23 87.83 -46.14 -114.85
CA SER A 23 86.44 -46.25 -114.39
C SER A 23 86.35 -46.65 -112.91
N GLY A 24 87.21 -47.58 -112.47
CA GLY A 24 87.32 -47.97 -111.06
C GLY A 24 87.78 -46.82 -110.17
N ARG A 25 88.80 -46.07 -110.59
CA ARG A 25 89.30 -44.87 -109.90
C ARG A 25 88.28 -43.75 -109.87
N ALA A 26 87.60 -43.47 -110.99
CA ALA A 26 86.54 -42.46 -111.05
C ALA A 26 85.36 -42.82 -110.13
N THR A 27 84.99 -44.11 -110.06
CA THR A 27 83.94 -44.60 -109.17
C THR A 27 84.36 -44.52 -107.70
N ALA A 28 85.63 -44.83 -107.39
CA ALA A 28 86.17 -44.68 -106.03
C ALA A 28 86.19 -43.21 -105.59
N ILE A 29 86.66 -42.30 -106.44
CA ILE A 29 86.65 -40.85 -106.18
C ILE A 29 85.22 -40.35 -106.00
N ALA A 30 84.28 -40.74 -106.87
CA ALA A 30 82.88 -40.34 -106.75
C ALA A 30 82.26 -40.84 -105.43
N LYS A 31 82.59 -42.05 -105.00
CA LYS A 31 82.14 -42.62 -103.72
C LYS A 31 82.74 -41.88 -102.53
N ASP A 32 84.03 -41.54 -102.58
CA ASP A 32 84.71 -40.78 -101.52
C ASP A 32 84.16 -39.35 -101.40
N VAL A 33 83.92 -38.68 -102.53
CA VAL A 33 83.30 -37.35 -102.59
C VAL A 33 81.86 -37.39 -102.08
N ALA A 34 81.07 -38.39 -102.48
CA ALA A 34 79.71 -38.57 -101.97
C ALA A 34 79.72 -38.82 -100.45
N GLY A 35 80.62 -39.69 -99.96
CA GLY A 35 80.77 -39.95 -98.53
C GLY A 35 81.33 -38.76 -97.74
N ALA A 36 82.13 -37.89 -98.36
CA ALA A 36 82.55 -36.61 -97.75
C ALA A 36 81.38 -35.63 -97.67
N ALA A 37 80.61 -35.47 -98.76
CA ALA A 37 79.45 -34.60 -98.80
C ALA A 37 78.35 -35.03 -97.79
N GLU A 38 78.13 -36.33 -97.63
CA GLU A 38 77.21 -36.87 -96.61
C GLU A 38 77.70 -36.57 -95.18
N ARG A 39 79.00 -36.72 -94.91
CA ARG A 39 79.59 -36.39 -93.60
C ARG A 39 79.52 -34.90 -93.31
N ASP A 40 79.82 -34.05 -94.28
CA ASP A 40 79.74 -32.59 -94.13
C ASP A 40 78.28 -32.15 -93.92
N ARG A 41 77.33 -32.74 -94.65
CA ARG A 41 75.90 -32.50 -94.43
C ARG A 41 75.45 -32.94 -93.04
N ALA A 42 75.81 -34.14 -92.60
CA ALA A 42 75.47 -34.63 -91.26
C ALA A 42 76.10 -33.75 -90.16
N ALA A 43 77.34 -33.28 -90.36
CA ALA A 43 78.00 -32.36 -89.44
C ALA A 43 77.33 -30.99 -89.40
N ALA A 44 76.90 -30.45 -90.55
CA ALA A 44 76.16 -29.21 -90.62
C ALA A 44 74.77 -29.32 -89.96
N GLU A 45 74.05 -30.41 -90.21
CA GLU A 45 72.76 -30.70 -89.57
C GLU A 45 72.90 -30.85 -88.04
N ALA A 46 73.95 -31.54 -87.56
CA ALA A 46 74.22 -31.66 -86.13
C ALA A 46 74.57 -30.31 -85.47
N ARG A 47 75.36 -29.45 -86.13
CA ARG A 47 75.66 -28.09 -85.66
C ARG A 47 74.40 -27.24 -85.59
N ALA A 48 73.61 -27.21 -86.66
CA ALA A 48 72.35 -26.47 -86.70
C ALA A 48 71.36 -26.97 -85.63
N ALA A 49 71.29 -28.29 -85.40
CA ALA A 49 70.47 -28.86 -84.34
C ALA A 49 70.95 -28.45 -82.93
N SER A 50 72.27 -28.42 -82.70
CA SER A 50 72.85 -27.96 -81.43
C SER A 50 72.59 -26.48 -81.18
N GLU A 51 72.79 -25.63 -82.19
CA GLU A 51 72.53 -24.19 -82.12
C GLU A 51 71.04 -23.92 -81.84
N LEU A 52 70.13 -24.63 -82.53
CA LEU A 52 68.69 -24.50 -82.29
C LEU A 52 68.31 -24.97 -80.88
N ALA A 53 68.90 -26.07 -80.39
CA ALA A 53 68.66 -26.57 -79.04
C ALA A 53 69.12 -25.56 -77.97
N GLU A 54 70.29 -24.94 -78.15
CA GLU A 54 70.78 -23.87 -77.27
C GLU A 54 69.87 -22.64 -77.29
N GLN A 55 69.42 -22.21 -78.48
CA GLN A 55 68.47 -21.09 -78.61
C GLN A 55 67.14 -21.40 -77.91
N ILE A 56 66.59 -22.61 -78.08
CA ILE A 56 65.36 -23.04 -77.40
C ILE A 56 65.55 -23.04 -75.88
N ALA A 57 66.69 -23.57 -75.39
CA ALA A 57 66.99 -23.59 -73.97
C ALA A 57 67.12 -22.16 -73.40
N ALA A 58 67.77 -21.26 -74.11
CA ALA A 58 67.90 -19.85 -73.72
C ALA A 58 66.54 -19.14 -73.66
N VAL A 59 65.68 -19.33 -74.67
CA VAL A 59 64.33 -18.75 -74.70
C VAL A 59 63.46 -19.30 -73.57
N ARG A 60 63.55 -20.61 -73.28
CA ARG A 60 62.83 -21.22 -72.14
C ARG A 60 63.31 -20.67 -70.80
N ALA A 61 64.62 -20.59 -70.58
CA ALA A 61 65.18 -20.05 -69.36
C ALA A 61 64.83 -18.56 -69.15
N GLU A 62 64.73 -17.77 -70.22
CA GLU A 62 64.23 -16.39 -70.17
C GLU A 62 62.72 -16.34 -69.85
N ALA A 63 61.91 -17.20 -70.48
CA ALA A 63 60.47 -17.29 -70.21
C ALA A 63 60.20 -17.69 -68.75
N ASP A 64 60.90 -18.70 -68.23
CA ASP A 64 60.78 -19.15 -66.85
C ASP A 64 61.19 -18.05 -65.85
N ARG A 65 62.26 -17.30 -66.15
CA ARG A 65 62.65 -16.14 -65.34
C ARG A 65 61.58 -15.05 -65.34
N ARG A 66 60.97 -14.74 -66.49
CA ARG A 66 59.89 -13.75 -66.58
C ARG A 66 58.64 -14.19 -65.81
N VAL A 67 58.20 -15.44 -65.99
CA VAL A 67 57.05 -15.99 -65.27
C VAL A 67 57.31 -16.05 -63.77
N GLY A 68 58.52 -16.45 -63.35
CA GLY A 68 58.93 -16.46 -61.96
C GLY A 68 58.92 -15.06 -61.33
N ALA A 69 59.47 -14.06 -62.04
CA ALA A 69 59.49 -12.67 -61.60
C ALA A 69 58.08 -12.08 -61.50
N GLU A 70 57.23 -12.29 -62.51
CA GLU A 70 55.85 -11.80 -62.50
C GLU A 70 55.02 -12.49 -61.42
N GLY A 71 55.20 -13.81 -61.23
CA GLY A 71 54.57 -14.54 -60.15
C GLY A 71 54.99 -14.05 -58.76
N ALA A 72 56.27 -13.69 -58.58
CA ALA A 72 56.75 -13.10 -57.33
C ALA A 72 56.16 -11.69 -57.10
N ARG A 73 56.06 -10.87 -58.16
CA ARG A 73 55.44 -9.53 -58.11
C ARG A 73 53.98 -9.62 -57.69
N VAL A 74 53.18 -10.44 -58.38
CA VAL A 74 51.74 -10.61 -58.08
C VAL A 74 51.53 -11.16 -56.67
N ARG A 75 52.35 -12.12 -56.22
CA ARG A 75 52.27 -12.62 -54.83
C ARG A 75 52.58 -11.52 -53.82
N GLY A 76 53.62 -10.72 -54.03
CA GLY A 76 53.96 -9.62 -53.14
C GLY A 76 52.87 -8.55 -53.08
N GLU A 77 52.25 -8.21 -54.21
CA GLU A 77 51.12 -7.27 -54.27
C GLU A 77 49.89 -7.80 -53.52
N LEU A 78 49.56 -9.08 -53.68
CA LEU A 78 48.46 -9.72 -52.95
C LEU A 78 48.73 -9.79 -51.44
N GLU A 79 49.95 -10.15 -51.04
CA GLU A 79 50.35 -10.19 -49.63
C GLU A 79 50.28 -8.79 -48.99
N ALA A 80 50.75 -7.76 -49.70
CA ALA A 80 50.66 -6.38 -49.22
C ALA A 80 49.20 -5.89 -49.10
N ALA A 81 48.36 -6.17 -50.09
CA ALA A 81 46.94 -5.82 -50.05
C ALA A 81 46.21 -6.56 -48.90
N ASN A 82 46.48 -7.84 -48.70
CA ASN A 82 45.92 -8.62 -47.59
C ASN A 82 46.41 -8.08 -46.23
N ALA A 83 47.68 -7.71 -46.12
CA ALA A 83 48.23 -7.13 -44.88
C ALA A 83 47.58 -5.78 -44.55
N ASP A 84 47.36 -4.92 -45.54
CA ASP A 84 46.66 -3.64 -45.38
C ASP A 84 45.21 -3.85 -44.94
N GLU A 85 44.49 -4.77 -45.58
CA GLU A 85 43.09 -5.05 -45.23
C GLU A 85 42.95 -5.68 -43.84
N LEU A 86 43.84 -6.61 -43.48
CA LEU A 86 43.90 -7.16 -42.11
C LEU A 86 44.25 -6.07 -41.09
N GLY A 87 45.09 -5.10 -41.45
CA GLY A 87 45.40 -3.94 -40.62
C GLY A 87 44.16 -3.09 -40.33
N LYS A 88 43.38 -2.76 -41.37
CA LYS A 88 42.13 -2.00 -41.24
C LYS A 88 41.10 -2.73 -40.39
N LEU A 89 40.90 -4.03 -40.64
CA LEU A 89 39.94 -4.83 -39.88
C LEU A 89 40.34 -4.94 -38.40
N ARG A 90 41.64 -5.08 -38.10
CA ARG A 90 42.13 -5.08 -36.71
C ARG A 90 41.87 -3.75 -36.01
N ALA A 91 42.15 -2.63 -36.69
CA ALA A 91 41.90 -1.30 -36.13
C ALA A 91 40.40 -1.08 -35.85
N GLU A 92 39.53 -1.55 -36.76
CA GLU A 92 38.08 -1.44 -36.57
C GLU A 92 37.56 -2.32 -35.42
N ILE A 93 38.10 -3.54 -35.28
CA ILE A 93 37.75 -4.42 -34.15
C ILE A 93 38.14 -3.79 -32.81
N GLU A 94 39.34 -3.22 -32.70
CA GLU A 94 39.76 -2.54 -31.48
C GLU A 94 38.89 -1.32 -31.19
N ARG A 95 38.56 -0.51 -32.20
CA ARG A 95 37.64 0.63 -32.04
C ARG A 95 36.27 0.19 -31.49
N LEU A 96 35.68 -0.84 -32.09
CA LEU A 96 34.38 -1.36 -31.64
C LEU A 96 34.44 -1.96 -30.24
N ARG A 97 35.58 -2.55 -29.86
CA ARG A 97 35.80 -3.08 -28.51
C ARG A 97 35.85 -1.97 -27.46
N ASP A 98 36.59 -0.90 -27.73
CA ASP A 98 36.68 0.27 -26.85
C ASP A 98 35.31 0.96 -26.67
N GLU A 99 34.55 1.07 -27.76
CA GLU A 99 33.17 1.58 -27.74
C GLU A 99 32.24 0.69 -26.90
N ALA A 100 32.34 -0.63 -27.06
CA ALA A 100 31.56 -1.58 -26.27
C ALA A 100 31.92 -1.56 -24.78
N GLU A 101 33.20 -1.41 -24.43
CA GLU A 101 33.65 -1.29 -23.05
C GLU A 101 33.14 -0.01 -22.39
N THR A 102 33.19 1.10 -23.12
CA THR A 102 32.65 2.38 -22.65
C THR A 102 31.13 2.29 -22.42
N ALA A 103 30.39 1.74 -23.38
CA ALA A 103 28.94 1.55 -23.25
C ALA A 103 28.58 0.60 -22.08
N ALA A 104 29.37 -0.45 -21.87
CA ALA A 104 29.17 -1.37 -20.75
C ALA A 104 29.40 -0.69 -19.40
N ALA A 105 30.41 0.19 -19.29
CA ALA A 105 30.65 0.97 -18.08
C ALA A 105 29.51 1.95 -17.78
N GLU A 106 28.96 2.61 -18.80
CA GLU A 106 27.80 3.50 -18.66
C GLU A 106 26.55 2.73 -18.21
N LEU A 107 26.27 1.58 -18.82
CA LEU A 107 25.15 0.72 -18.43
C LEU A 107 25.28 0.20 -17.00
N ALA A 108 26.50 -0.14 -16.55
CA ALA A 108 26.75 -0.56 -15.18
C ALA A 108 26.40 0.58 -14.20
N LEU A 109 26.81 1.82 -14.50
CA LEU A 109 26.48 2.98 -13.67
C LEU A 109 24.97 3.24 -13.61
N VAL A 110 24.26 3.13 -14.74
CA VAL A 110 22.80 3.29 -14.79
C VAL A 110 22.10 2.21 -13.97
N ARG A 111 22.53 0.95 -14.09
CA ARG A 111 21.99 -0.17 -13.31
C ARG A 111 22.17 0.05 -11.81
N ASP A 112 23.37 0.45 -11.38
CA ASP A 112 23.66 0.63 -9.96
C ASP A 112 22.83 1.79 -9.37
N ARG A 113 22.62 2.87 -10.15
CA ARG A 113 21.69 3.95 -9.78
C ARG A 113 20.23 3.48 -9.70
N ALA A 114 19.80 2.64 -10.62
CA ALA A 114 18.44 2.09 -10.62
C ALA A 114 18.19 1.21 -9.38
N LEU A 115 19.15 0.35 -9.03
CA LEU A 115 19.08 -0.48 -7.81
C LEU A 115 19.05 0.37 -6.53
N ALA A 116 19.86 1.42 -6.46
CA ALA A 116 19.85 2.34 -5.32
C ALA A 116 18.52 3.11 -5.20
N ALA A 117 17.93 3.51 -6.34
CA ALA A 117 16.63 4.17 -6.37
C ALA A 117 15.52 3.21 -5.91
N GLU A 118 15.52 1.95 -6.37
CA GLU A 118 14.55 0.93 -5.95
C GLU A 118 14.61 0.67 -4.45
N GLN A 119 15.81 0.54 -3.87
CA GLN A 119 15.99 0.40 -2.43
C GLN A 119 15.47 1.61 -1.63
N THR A 120 15.63 2.81 -2.19
CA THR A 120 15.14 4.05 -1.56
C THR A 120 13.61 4.10 -1.58
N VAL A 121 13.00 3.70 -2.69
CA VAL A 121 11.53 3.60 -2.81
C VAL A 121 10.96 2.56 -1.85
N GLU A 122 11.60 1.40 -1.72
CA GLU A 122 11.11 0.35 -0.83
C GLU A 122 11.20 0.77 0.65
N LYS A 123 12.32 1.38 1.07
CA LYS A 123 12.44 1.96 2.42
C LYS A 123 11.39 3.04 2.69
N ALA A 124 11.06 3.86 1.69
CA ALA A 124 10.02 4.87 1.83
C ALA A 124 8.63 4.24 2.00
N ARG A 125 8.33 3.16 1.26
CA ARG A 125 7.08 2.41 1.41
C ARG A 125 6.97 1.71 2.76
N GLU A 126 8.05 1.10 3.24
CA GLU A 126 8.12 0.50 4.58
C GLU A 126 7.88 1.57 5.67
N ALA A 127 8.52 2.73 5.55
CA ALA A 127 8.31 3.84 6.48
C ALA A 127 6.87 4.37 6.45
N GLU A 128 6.27 4.52 5.26
CA GLU A 128 4.88 4.96 5.10
C GLU A 128 3.89 3.95 5.70
N THR A 129 4.09 2.66 5.45
CA THR A 129 3.23 1.60 6.00
C THR A 129 3.35 1.51 7.52
N ALA A 130 4.56 1.66 8.07
CA ALA A 130 4.78 1.74 9.51
C ALA A 130 4.13 2.99 10.13
N ALA A 131 4.27 4.16 9.49
CA ALA A 131 3.64 5.40 9.95
C ALA A 131 2.10 5.28 9.98
N ARG A 132 1.48 4.73 8.92
CA ARG A 132 0.03 4.48 8.88
C ARG A 132 -0.43 3.43 9.89
N ALA A 133 0.40 2.45 10.21
CA ALA A 133 0.09 1.47 11.25
C ALA A 133 0.12 2.13 12.64
N GLN A 134 1.11 2.98 12.88
CA GLN A 134 1.24 3.73 14.13
C GLN A 134 0.08 4.71 14.32
N GLU A 135 -0.28 5.49 13.29
CA GLU A 135 -1.40 6.42 13.32
C GLU A 135 -2.71 5.70 13.68
N ARG A 136 -3.03 4.60 12.99
CA ARG A 136 -4.22 3.79 13.32
C ARG A 136 -4.18 3.22 14.73
N HIS A 137 -3.00 2.82 15.21
CA HIS A 137 -2.85 2.32 16.57
C HIS A 137 -3.13 3.43 17.60
N ASP A 138 -2.63 4.65 17.37
CA ASP A 138 -2.83 5.80 18.26
C ASP A 138 -4.29 6.28 18.25
N GLU A 139 -4.95 6.24 17.09
CA GLU A 139 -6.40 6.48 16.96
C GLU A 139 -7.21 5.45 17.77
N MET A 140 -6.93 4.15 17.60
CA MET A 140 -7.60 3.08 18.35
C MET A 140 -7.37 3.21 19.85
N ALA A 141 -6.13 3.51 20.28
CA ALA A 141 -5.83 3.74 21.69
C ALA A 141 -6.62 4.93 22.26
N THR A 142 -6.80 5.99 21.47
CA THR A 142 -7.59 7.17 21.87
C THR A 142 -9.08 6.84 21.98
N LEU A 143 -9.63 6.10 21.01
CA LEU A 143 -11.02 5.62 21.07
C LEU A 143 -11.26 4.70 22.27
N ASP A 144 -10.34 3.79 22.56
CA ASP A 144 -10.45 2.88 23.70
C ASP A 144 -10.45 3.64 25.03
N ARG A 145 -9.58 4.64 25.19
CA ARG A 145 -9.56 5.52 26.38
C ARG A 145 -10.87 6.30 26.50
N LEU A 146 -11.38 6.87 25.40
CA LEU A 146 -12.64 7.64 25.39
C LEU A 146 -13.84 6.75 25.76
N ILE A 147 -13.97 5.57 25.15
CA ILE A 147 -15.03 4.60 25.47
C ILE A 147 -14.95 4.17 26.94
N GLY A 148 -13.75 3.87 27.43
CA GLY A 148 -13.52 3.51 28.83
C GLY A 148 -13.87 4.65 29.79
N ALA A 149 -13.63 5.91 29.41
CA ALA A 149 -14.01 7.08 30.18
C ALA A 149 -15.53 7.30 30.22
N VAL A 150 -16.22 7.20 29.07
CA VAL A 150 -17.69 7.31 28.99
C VAL A 150 -18.36 6.26 29.89
N ARG A 151 -17.90 5.01 29.85
CA ARG A 151 -18.43 3.94 30.73
C ARG A 151 -18.25 4.28 32.21
N ARG A 152 -17.03 4.66 32.63
CA ARG A 152 -16.73 5.02 34.02
C ARG A 152 -17.59 6.18 34.52
N ILE A 153 -17.80 7.20 33.70
CA ILE A 153 -18.68 8.33 34.02
C ILE A 153 -20.14 7.87 34.16
N GLY A 154 -20.62 7.05 33.22
CA GLY A 154 -22.00 6.54 33.22
C GLY A 154 -22.32 5.65 34.42
N GLU A 155 -21.34 4.87 34.91
CA GLU A 155 -21.49 3.96 36.05
C GLU A 155 -21.45 4.66 37.42
N ALA A 156 -20.92 5.89 37.49
CA ALA A 156 -20.78 6.62 38.74
C ALA A 156 -22.15 6.94 39.39
N ALA A 157 -22.27 6.67 40.70
CA ALA A 157 -23.51 6.81 41.47
C ALA A 157 -23.59 8.10 42.29
N ALA A 158 -22.46 8.80 42.51
CA ALA A 158 -22.41 10.08 43.20
C ALA A 158 -21.86 11.21 42.31
N LEU A 159 -22.31 12.44 42.59
CA LEU A 159 -21.83 13.67 41.94
C LEU A 159 -20.30 13.79 42.00
N SER A 160 -19.69 13.52 43.17
CA SER A 160 -18.24 13.52 43.36
C SER A 160 -17.53 12.49 42.49
N ASP A 161 -18.13 11.32 42.30
CA ASP A 161 -17.53 10.22 41.55
C ASP A 161 -17.55 10.52 40.04
N VAL A 162 -18.62 11.15 39.55
CA VAL A 162 -18.70 11.62 38.17
C VAL A 162 -17.61 12.67 37.89
N LEU A 163 -17.47 13.68 38.75
CA LEU A 163 -16.44 14.71 38.60
C LEU A 163 -15.02 14.13 38.73
N ALA A 164 -14.83 13.14 39.61
CA ALA A 164 -13.55 12.45 39.78
C ALA A 164 -13.20 11.60 38.54
N ALA A 165 -14.17 10.88 37.98
CA ALA A 165 -14.00 10.09 36.76
C ALA A 165 -13.70 11.00 35.56
N LEU A 166 -14.41 12.13 35.45
CA LEU A 166 -14.17 13.14 34.42
C LEU A 166 -12.76 13.73 34.52
N ALA A 167 -12.33 14.16 35.72
CA ALA A 167 -10.99 14.70 35.92
C ALA A 167 -9.88 13.70 35.54
N GLY A 168 -10.07 12.41 35.86
CA GLY A 168 -9.14 11.36 35.48
C GLY A 168 -9.16 11.03 33.99
N ALA A 169 -10.33 11.08 33.35
CA ALA A 169 -10.45 10.88 31.91
C ALA A 169 -9.78 12.01 31.12
N VAL A 170 -10.07 13.26 31.50
CA VAL A 170 -9.48 14.44 30.84
C VAL A 170 -7.97 14.50 31.09
N GLY A 171 -7.50 14.16 32.30
CA GLY A 171 -6.08 14.02 32.61
C GLY A 171 -5.36 12.89 31.87
N ALA A 172 -6.07 11.95 31.22
CA ALA A 172 -5.47 10.93 30.38
C ALA A 172 -5.31 11.38 28.92
N GLU A 173 -6.05 12.40 28.49
CA GLU A 173 -5.99 12.93 27.12
C GLU A 173 -5.07 14.15 26.97
N THR A 174 -4.68 14.78 28.09
CA THR A 174 -3.90 16.01 28.05
C THR A 174 -2.88 16.10 29.18
N SER A 175 -1.94 17.05 29.07
CA SER A 175 -0.82 17.16 30.03
C SER A 175 -1.27 17.76 31.36
N ARG A 176 -2.14 18.76 31.34
CA ARG A 176 -2.64 19.42 32.56
C ARG A 176 -4.15 19.56 32.53
N THR A 177 -4.80 19.20 33.64
CA THR A 177 -6.26 19.17 33.75
C THR A 177 -6.72 19.70 35.09
N GLY A 178 -7.73 20.58 35.09
CA GLY A 178 -8.37 21.09 36.31
C GLY A 178 -9.88 20.96 36.24
N VAL A 179 -10.49 20.39 37.28
CA VAL A 179 -11.94 20.45 37.49
C VAL A 179 -12.20 21.36 38.68
N PHE A 180 -13.07 22.35 38.50
CA PHE A 180 -13.43 23.34 39.51
C PHE A 180 -14.95 23.33 39.71
N VAL A 181 -15.41 23.39 40.96
CA VAL A 181 -16.83 23.31 41.33
C VAL A 181 -17.31 24.65 41.86
N ALA A 182 -18.49 25.09 41.44
CA ALA A 182 -19.06 26.37 41.85
C ALA A 182 -19.32 26.40 43.38
N ALA A 183 -18.79 27.44 44.04
CA ALA A 183 -19.11 27.79 45.42
C ALA A 183 -19.31 29.31 45.51
N GLY A 184 -20.58 29.72 45.54
CA GLY A 184 -20.97 31.14 45.53
C GLY A 184 -20.47 31.89 44.30
N ALA A 185 -19.64 32.91 44.53
CA ALA A 185 -19.10 33.80 43.49
C ALA A 185 -17.81 33.28 42.81
N SER A 186 -17.35 32.09 43.18
CA SER A 186 -16.10 31.49 42.69
C SER A 186 -16.26 30.02 42.33
N PHE A 187 -15.29 29.48 41.60
CA PHE A 187 -15.10 28.05 41.39
C PHE A 187 -13.93 27.56 42.24
N GLN A 188 -14.20 26.60 43.11
CA GLN A 188 -13.22 25.99 44.00
C GLN A 188 -12.52 24.82 43.29
N PRO A 189 -11.21 24.63 43.46
CA PRO A 189 -10.51 23.46 42.93
C PRO A 189 -11.14 22.18 43.48
N PHE A 190 -11.49 21.26 42.59
CA PHE A 190 -11.96 19.92 42.96
C PHE A 190 -10.87 18.88 42.71
N ARG A 191 -10.24 18.92 41.52
CA ARG A 191 -9.10 18.06 41.20
C ARG A 191 -8.22 18.70 40.13
N LEU A 192 -6.92 18.66 40.34
CA LEU A 192 -5.88 19.17 39.44
C LEU A 192 -4.89 18.04 39.13
N HIS A 193 -4.48 17.93 37.87
CA HIS A 193 -3.45 17.01 37.40
C HIS A 193 -2.46 17.75 36.51
N GLY A 194 -1.17 17.40 36.59
CA GLY A 194 -0.12 17.98 35.76
C GLY A 194 0.33 19.40 36.16
N PHE A 195 -0.20 19.95 37.26
CA PHE A 195 0.22 21.26 37.79
C PHE A 195 1.28 21.11 38.88
N SER A 196 2.20 22.07 38.95
CA SER A 196 3.20 22.16 40.02
C SER A 196 2.60 22.48 41.38
N GLU A 197 1.47 23.20 41.41
CA GLU A 197 0.65 23.45 42.61
C GLU A 197 -0.62 22.59 42.57
N PRO A 198 -0.65 21.42 43.23
CA PRO A 198 -1.75 20.47 43.12
C PRO A 198 -3.03 20.92 43.86
N GLU A 199 -2.92 21.84 44.81
CA GLU A 199 -4.08 22.40 45.55
C GLU A 199 -4.78 23.52 44.76
N GLY A 200 -4.02 24.27 43.94
CA GLY A 200 -4.50 25.40 43.15
C GLY A 200 -5.10 26.53 43.99
N ARG A 201 -5.84 27.44 43.33
CA ARG A 201 -6.63 28.48 44.01
C ARG A 201 -8.03 28.63 43.42
N PRO A 202 -8.98 29.20 44.18
CA PRO A 202 -10.29 29.56 43.64
C PRO A 202 -10.18 30.50 42.44
N ILE A 203 -11.08 30.30 41.48
CA ILE A 203 -11.18 31.09 40.25
C ILE A 203 -12.49 31.89 40.30
N SER A 204 -12.40 33.21 40.18
CA SER A 204 -13.58 34.06 40.07
C SER A 204 -14.36 33.79 38.78
N ARG A 205 -15.66 34.08 38.75
CA ARG A 205 -16.48 33.94 37.54
C ARG A 205 -15.96 34.80 36.36
N SER A 206 -15.29 35.93 36.64
CA SER A 206 -14.65 36.77 35.62
C SER A 206 -13.35 36.17 35.08
N GLU A 207 -12.56 35.50 35.93
CA GLU A 207 -11.35 34.78 35.49
C GLU A 207 -11.73 33.55 34.66
N ALA A 208 -12.83 32.87 34.99
CA ALA A 208 -13.35 31.72 34.25
C ALA A 208 -13.66 32.01 32.77
N ALA A 209 -13.99 33.26 32.43
CA ALA A 209 -14.24 33.67 31.04
C ALA A 209 -12.97 33.75 30.17
N ASN A 210 -11.77 33.71 30.78
CA ASN A 210 -10.50 33.94 30.10
C ASN A 210 -9.54 32.74 30.17
N LEU A 211 -10.05 31.54 30.48
CA LEU A 211 -9.23 30.34 30.66
C LEU A 211 -8.53 29.87 29.39
N THR A 212 -8.92 30.36 28.20
CA THR A 212 -8.19 30.09 26.95
C THR A 212 -6.73 30.55 26.98
N ARG A 213 -6.39 31.51 27.86
CA ARG A 213 -5.02 32.01 28.09
C ARG A 213 -4.30 31.32 29.24
N GLY A 214 -4.93 30.31 29.84
CA GLY A 214 -4.42 29.58 31.00
C GLY A 214 -5.17 29.86 32.28
N LEU A 215 -4.84 29.09 33.30
CA LEU A 215 -5.34 29.34 34.64
C LEU A 215 -4.65 30.57 35.24
N PRO A 216 -5.32 31.35 36.10
CA PRO A 216 -4.74 32.56 36.71
C PRO A 216 -3.48 32.34 37.55
N PHE A 217 -3.20 31.10 37.95
CA PHE A 217 -2.03 30.67 38.70
C PHE A 217 -1.11 29.75 37.89
N ALA A 218 -1.47 29.44 36.64
CA ALA A 218 -0.68 28.62 35.73
C ALA A 218 -0.84 29.17 34.29
N PRO A 219 -0.18 30.30 33.96
CA PRO A 219 -0.29 30.93 32.65
C PRO A 219 0.29 30.04 31.56
N LEU A 220 -0.20 30.23 30.33
CA LEU A 220 0.25 29.49 29.16
C LEU A 220 1.40 30.19 28.42
N PRO A 221 2.33 29.42 27.83
CA PRO A 221 3.21 29.92 26.78
C PRO A 221 2.42 30.48 25.58
N PRO A 222 3.00 31.41 24.78
CA PRO A 222 2.29 32.05 23.66
C PRO A 222 1.88 31.10 22.53
N ASP A 223 2.55 29.96 22.40
CA ASP A 223 2.31 28.91 21.40
C ASP A 223 1.26 27.88 21.86
N ARG A 224 0.67 28.07 23.05
CA ARG A 224 -0.26 27.14 23.68
C ARG A 224 -1.60 27.80 23.94
N ALA A 225 -2.65 26.98 23.90
CA ALA A 225 -4.02 27.41 24.18
C ALA A 225 -4.64 26.50 25.23
N GLY A 226 -5.36 27.13 26.16
CA GLY A 226 -6.16 26.44 27.15
C GLY A 226 -7.52 26.14 26.54
N PHE A 227 -8.11 25.02 26.95
CA PHE A 227 -9.47 24.66 26.60
C PHE A 227 -10.28 24.51 27.88
N SER A 228 -11.50 25.04 27.88
CA SER A 228 -12.37 24.95 29.05
C SER A 228 -13.80 24.70 28.65
N VAL A 229 -14.45 23.77 29.33
CA VAL A 229 -15.85 23.39 29.09
C VAL A 229 -16.65 23.57 30.38
N PRO A 230 -17.70 24.40 30.39
CA PRO A 230 -18.61 24.51 31.53
C PRO A 230 -19.49 23.26 31.64
N ILE A 231 -19.77 22.86 32.88
CA ILE A 231 -20.73 21.82 33.22
C ILE A 231 -21.96 22.51 33.78
N ASP A 232 -23.02 22.52 32.98
CA ASP A 232 -24.30 23.13 33.34
C ASP A 232 -25.30 22.07 33.82
N ILE A 233 -26.04 22.38 34.88
CA ILE A 233 -27.20 21.61 35.33
C ILE A 233 -28.39 22.56 35.34
N SER A 234 -29.45 22.23 34.59
CA SER A 234 -30.66 23.07 34.49
C SER A 234 -30.37 24.55 34.19
N GLY A 235 -29.36 24.81 33.34
CA GLY A 235 -28.94 26.16 32.93
C GLY A 235 -28.01 26.89 33.91
N GLN A 236 -27.59 26.27 35.00
CA GLN A 236 -26.61 26.82 35.93
C GLN A 236 -25.26 26.10 35.82
N THR A 237 -24.17 26.85 35.60
CA THR A 237 -22.81 26.30 35.60
C THR A 237 -22.40 25.89 37.02
N VAL A 238 -22.34 24.59 37.27
CA VAL A 238 -21.98 24.00 38.56
C VAL A 238 -20.52 23.59 38.64
N ALA A 239 -19.85 23.43 37.51
CA ALA A 239 -18.43 23.13 37.44
C ALA A 239 -17.82 23.60 36.11
N ILE A 240 -16.50 23.69 36.05
CA ILE A 240 -15.73 23.97 34.84
C ILE A 240 -14.61 22.94 34.76
N VAL A 241 -14.46 22.34 33.58
CA VAL A 241 -13.29 21.54 33.21
C VAL A 241 -12.34 22.44 32.45
N TYR A 242 -11.05 22.38 32.79
CA TYR A 242 -9.96 23.05 32.11
C TYR A 242 -8.92 22.01 31.70
N ALA A 243 -8.29 22.23 30.54
CA ALA A 243 -7.18 21.44 30.07
C ALA A 243 -6.22 22.23 29.18
N ASP A 244 -4.95 21.83 29.18
CA ASP A 244 -3.94 22.27 28.21
C ASP A 244 -2.84 21.22 28.01
N ASP A 245 -2.14 21.33 26.88
CA ASP A 245 -1.11 20.40 26.44
C ASP A 245 0.32 20.90 26.72
N VAL A 246 0.49 21.77 27.72
CA VAL A 246 1.82 22.28 28.09
C VAL A 246 2.72 21.13 28.49
N SER A 247 3.73 20.89 27.66
CA SER A 247 4.72 19.83 27.81
C SER A 247 6.05 20.25 27.18
N ALA A 248 7.10 19.44 27.39
CA ALA A 248 8.40 19.66 26.77
C ALA A 248 8.39 19.42 25.24
N ASN A 249 7.38 18.71 24.73
CA ASN A 249 7.25 18.37 23.32
C ASN A 249 6.50 19.47 22.56
N PRO A 250 6.74 19.66 21.25
CA PRO A 250 5.96 20.57 20.43
C PRO A 250 4.46 20.24 20.48
N ALA A 251 3.61 21.24 20.29
CA ALA A 251 2.17 21.01 20.14
C ALA A 251 1.90 20.08 18.95
N ALA A 252 1.16 19.00 19.19
CA ALA A 252 0.68 18.15 18.10
C ALA A 252 -0.42 18.91 17.34
N VAL A 253 -0.27 19.08 16.03
CA VAL A 253 -1.26 19.77 15.19
C VAL A 253 -1.56 18.90 13.97
N PRO A 254 -2.83 18.51 13.74
CA PRO A 254 -4.01 18.75 14.59
C PRO A 254 -4.00 17.88 15.86
N SER A 255 -4.65 18.37 16.93
CA SER A 255 -4.77 17.64 18.18
C SER A 255 -6.23 17.23 18.42
N PRO A 256 -6.52 15.95 18.75
CA PRO A 256 -7.88 15.46 18.98
C PRO A 256 -8.38 15.64 20.42
N TRP A 257 -7.51 16.07 21.35
CA TRP A 257 -7.88 16.13 22.78
C TRP A 257 -8.98 17.17 23.10
N PRO A 258 -9.08 18.35 22.46
CA PRO A 258 -10.15 19.31 22.77
C PRO A 258 -11.54 18.72 22.51
N GLU A 259 -11.71 18.01 21.39
CA GLU A 259 -12.95 17.33 21.03
C GLU A 259 -13.29 16.21 22.02
N ALA A 260 -12.30 15.43 22.45
CA ALA A 260 -12.50 14.39 23.46
C ALA A 260 -12.97 14.99 24.80
N ILE A 261 -12.39 16.11 25.22
CA ILE A 261 -12.77 16.81 26.46
C ILE A 261 -14.20 17.34 26.36
N GLU A 262 -14.57 17.95 25.24
CA GLU A 262 -15.94 18.42 25.01
C GLU A 262 -16.93 17.26 25.15
N ILE A 263 -16.68 16.12 24.48
CA ILE A 263 -17.54 14.92 24.58
C ILE A 263 -17.67 14.45 26.03
N LEU A 264 -16.54 14.32 26.74
CA LEU A 264 -16.52 13.85 28.13
C LEU A 264 -17.25 14.79 29.08
N ALA A 265 -17.04 16.10 28.94
CA ALA A 265 -17.69 17.12 29.76
C ALA A 265 -19.20 17.14 29.52
N ARG A 266 -19.65 17.04 28.26
CA ARG A 266 -21.07 16.94 27.90
C ARG A 266 -21.71 15.68 28.46
N HIS A 267 -21.03 14.55 28.38
CA HIS A 267 -21.54 13.29 28.94
C HIS A 267 -21.61 13.34 30.48
N ALA A 268 -20.60 13.92 31.13
CA ALA A 268 -20.62 14.14 32.57
C ALA A 268 -21.77 15.06 32.99
N ALA A 269 -22.00 16.19 32.29
CA ALA A 269 -23.11 17.09 32.56
C ALA A 269 -24.46 16.35 32.52
N LEU A 270 -24.70 15.54 31.49
CA LEU A 270 -25.91 14.72 31.37
C LEU A 270 -26.07 13.74 32.54
N ARG A 271 -24.96 13.09 32.95
CA ARG A 271 -24.99 12.17 34.09
C ARG A 271 -25.31 12.90 35.40
N LEU A 272 -24.73 14.08 35.61
CA LEU A 272 -24.99 14.90 36.78
C LEU A 272 -26.44 15.41 36.84
N GLU A 273 -26.99 15.81 35.69
CA GLU A 273 -28.39 16.20 35.59
C GLU A 273 -29.32 15.02 35.95
N THR A 274 -29.02 13.82 35.46
CA THR A 274 -29.75 12.59 35.81
C THR A 274 -29.70 12.30 37.31
N LEU A 275 -28.52 12.32 37.92
CA LEU A 275 -28.35 12.07 39.36
C LEU A 275 -29.05 13.15 40.21
N THR A 276 -29.02 14.40 39.75
CA THR A 276 -29.66 15.54 40.45
C THR A 276 -31.18 15.45 40.37
N ALA A 277 -31.74 15.08 39.21
CA ALA A 277 -33.17 14.84 39.03
C ALA A 277 -33.65 13.68 39.93
N LEU A 278 -32.92 12.55 39.95
CA LEU A 278 -33.25 11.40 40.80
C LEU A 278 -33.24 11.76 42.29
N ARG A 279 -32.22 12.50 42.75
CA ARG A 279 -32.14 13.00 44.14
C ARG A 279 -33.30 13.94 44.48
N THR A 280 -33.70 14.79 43.54
CA THR A 280 -34.84 15.71 43.72
C THR A 280 -36.15 14.94 43.91
N VAL A 281 -36.39 13.90 43.09
CA VAL A 281 -37.56 13.01 43.23
C VAL A 281 -37.53 12.26 44.58
N GLN A 282 -36.38 11.74 44.99
CA GLN A 282 -36.22 11.07 46.29
C GLN A 282 -36.48 12.01 47.47
N ALA A 283 -35.97 13.25 47.41
CA ALA A 283 -36.18 14.26 48.44
C ALA A 283 -37.65 14.66 48.57
N LEU A 284 -38.37 14.79 47.45
CA LEU A 284 -39.81 15.08 47.43
C LEU A 284 -40.65 13.88 47.91
N GLY A 285 -40.24 12.65 47.62
CA GLY A 285 -40.91 11.42 48.07
C GLY A 285 -40.73 11.10 49.56
N ALA A 286 -39.64 11.57 50.18
CA ALA A 286 -39.38 11.43 51.61
C ALA A 286 -40.17 12.41 52.50
N GLY A 287 -40.90 13.36 51.90
CA GLY A 287 -41.63 14.43 52.58
C GLY A 287 -43.00 14.06 53.18
N ARG A 288 -43.19 12.84 53.72
CA ARG A 288 -44.41 12.48 54.50
C ARG A 288 -44.06 12.40 55.99
N PRO A 289 -44.70 13.17 56.88
CA PRO A 289 -44.30 13.17 58.28
C PRO A 289 -44.64 11.83 58.93
N ALA A 290 -43.62 11.20 59.51
CA ALA A 290 -43.78 10.12 60.47
C ALA A 290 -44.28 10.73 61.79
N THR A 291 -45.56 10.61 62.07
CA THR A 291 -46.11 10.78 63.42
C THR A 291 -46.64 9.43 63.91
N GLY A 292 -45.91 8.87 64.88
CA GLY A 292 -46.44 8.11 66.00
C GLY A 292 -47.11 6.76 65.71
N SER A 293 -46.40 5.69 66.10
CA SER A 293 -46.79 4.74 67.15
C SER A 293 -46.55 3.30 66.74
N ALA A 294 -45.62 2.64 67.43
CA ALA A 294 -45.70 1.19 67.64
C ALA A 294 -46.64 0.98 68.85
N PRO A 295 -47.50 -0.06 68.84
CA PRO A 295 -46.99 -1.38 69.21
C PRO A 295 -47.55 -2.58 68.42
N VAL A 296 -46.72 -3.63 68.40
CA VAL A 296 -47.02 -5.06 68.56
C VAL A 296 -48.21 -5.68 67.80
N ALA A 297 -47.83 -6.46 66.79
CA ALA A 297 -48.35 -7.77 66.36
C ALA A 297 -49.86 -8.06 66.46
N THR A 298 -50.50 -8.16 65.29
CA THR A 298 -51.48 -9.23 64.98
C THR A 298 -51.26 -9.67 63.52
N LEU A 299 -51.21 -10.98 63.29
CA LEU A 299 -51.07 -11.63 61.98
C LEU A 299 -52.24 -11.29 61.03
N GLY A 300 -51.97 -11.13 59.73
CA GLY A 300 -53.00 -11.23 58.67
C GLY A 300 -52.74 -10.46 57.35
N THR A 301 -52.03 -11.08 56.41
CA THR A 301 -52.32 -11.11 54.95
C THR A 301 -52.54 -9.82 54.11
N GLY A 302 -52.07 -8.64 54.51
CA GLY A 302 -52.36 -7.38 53.78
C GLY A 302 -51.27 -6.77 52.88
N ALA A 303 -50.01 -7.22 52.94
CA ALA A 303 -48.90 -6.51 52.26
C ALA A 303 -48.71 -6.94 50.79
N THR A 304 -48.86 -8.22 50.48
CA THR A 304 -48.59 -8.78 49.14
C THR A 304 -49.57 -8.28 48.09
N SER A 305 -50.85 -8.07 48.45
CA SER A 305 -51.86 -7.59 47.51
C SER A 305 -51.54 -6.18 46.99
N THR A 306 -51.00 -5.29 47.83
CA THR A 306 -50.73 -3.90 47.42
C THR A 306 -49.53 -3.76 46.50
N GLU A 307 -48.50 -4.59 46.65
CA GLU A 307 -47.32 -4.61 45.77
C GLU A 307 -47.62 -5.32 44.44
N ASP A 308 -48.39 -6.41 44.49
CA ASP A 308 -48.88 -7.12 43.31
C ASP A 308 -49.82 -6.22 42.48
N ASP A 309 -50.73 -5.48 43.13
CA ASP A 309 -51.63 -4.51 42.49
C ASP A 309 -50.85 -3.38 41.78
N GLN A 310 -49.84 -2.80 42.44
CA GLN A 310 -48.99 -1.75 41.84
C GLN A 310 -48.17 -2.29 40.67
N SER A 311 -47.67 -3.52 40.79
CA SER A 311 -46.88 -4.16 39.73
C SER A 311 -47.74 -4.53 38.53
N ALA A 312 -48.97 -4.99 38.75
CA ALA A 312 -49.96 -5.22 37.70
C ALA A 312 -50.30 -3.92 36.95
N ARG A 313 -50.57 -2.81 37.65
CA ARG A 313 -50.82 -1.50 37.01
C ARG A 313 -49.64 -1.01 36.17
N ARG A 314 -48.40 -1.14 36.68
CA ARG A 314 -47.19 -0.77 35.92
C ARG A 314 -47.05 -1.61 34.65
N TYR A 315 -47.33 -2.90 34.74
CA TYR A 315 -47.23 -3.81 33.60
C TYR A 315 -48.33 -3.58 32.56
N ALA A 316 -49.57 -3.31 33.00
CA ALA A 316 -50.65 -2.87 32.12
C ALA A 316 -50.27 -1.59 31.35
N ARG A 317 -49.78 -0.56 32.06
CA ARG A 317 -49.34 0.69 31.43
C ARG A 317 -48.23 0.48 30.41
N LEU A 318 -47.26 -0.38 30.72
CA LEU A 318 -46.16 -0.70 29.79
C LEU A 318 -46.71 -1.27 28.48
N LEU A 319 -47.51 -2.33 28.56
CA LEU A 319 -48.07 -3.01 27.38
C LEU A 319 -48.95 -2.09 26.55
N VAL A 320 -49.79 -1.28 27.18
CA VAL A 320 -50.66 -0.33 26.47
C VAL A 320 -49.85 0.83 25.85
N SER A 321 -48.77 1.26 26.50
CA SER A 321 -47.85 2.26 25.95
C SER A 321 -47.10 1.74 24.71
N GLU A 322 -46.77 0.45 24.67
CA GLU A 322 -46.20 -0.18 23.47
C GLU A 322 -47.20 -0.20 22.30
N ILE A 323 -48.48 -0.54 22.55
CA ILE A 323 -49.52 -0.46 21.52
C ILE A 323 -49.56 0.96 20.93
N LYS A 324 -49.55 1.99 21.79
CA LYS A 324 -49.55 3.39 21.38
C LYS A 324 -48.34 3.74 20.53
N LEU A 325 -47.14 3.37 20.98
CA LEU A 325 -45.88 3.68 20.33
C LEU A 325 -45.78 3.08 18.92
N TYR A 326 -46.21 1.83 18.74
CA TYR A 326 -46.09 1.15 17.44
C TYR A 326 -47.26 1.43 16.49
N ASN A 327 -48.38 1.96 16.99
CA ASN A 327 -49.61 2.13 16.21
C ASN A 327 -50.15 3.56 16.26
N GLU A 328 -49.29 4.57 16.36
CA GLU A 328 -49.68 5.97 16.55
C GLU A 328 -50.70 6.46 15.51
N ALA A 329 -50.53 6.09 14.24
CA ALA A 329 -51.45 6.46 13.16
C ALA A 329 -52.85 5.86 13.36
N SER A 330 -52.91 4.57 13.73
CA SER A 330 -54.16 3.86 14.00
C SER A 330 -54.85 4.37 15.27
N VAL A 331 -54.09 4.71 16.32
CA VAL A 331 -54.62 5.35 17.54
C VAL A 331 -55.23 6.72 17.21
N ARG A 332 -54.52 7.54 16.43
CA ARG A 332 -55.02 8.87 16.02
C ARG A 332 -56.33 8.78 15.24
N LEU A 333 -56.40 7.90 14.26
CA LEU A 333 -57.61 7.65 13.47
C LEU A 333 -58.74 7.05 14.34
N GLY A 334 -58.38 6.17 15.27
CA GLY A 334 -59.34 5.55 16.17
C GLY A 334 -59.99 6.52 17.14
N ARG A 335 -59.24 7.50 17.64
CA ARG A 335 -59.80 8.62 18.44
C ARG A 335 -60.74 9.49 17.62
N GLN A 336 -60.38 9.80 16.37
CA GLN A 336 -61.22 10.61 15.50
C GLN A 336 -62.54 9.92 15.13
N LYS A 337 -62.51 8.60 14.94
CA LYS A 337 -63.68 7.80 14.54
C LYS A 337 -64.39 7.12 15.71
N HIS A 338 -63.88 7.28 16.93
CA HIS A 338 -64.37 6.63 18.13
C HIS A 338 -64.45 5.09 17.98
N ASP A 339 -63.42 4.48 17.38
CA ASP A 339 -63.37 3.04 17.03
C ASP A 339 -62.08 2.31 17.49
N LEU A 340 -61.42 2.79 18.56
CA LEU A 340 -60.11 2.25 18.99
C LEU A 340 -60.13 0.74 19.28
N LEU A 341 -61.15 0.21 19.95
CA LEU A 341 -61.22 -1.21 20.31
C LEU A 341 -61.31 -2.12 19.08
N THR A 342 -62.06 -1.72 18.07
CA THR A 342 -62.22 -2.51 16.84
C THR A 342 -61.00 -2.37 15.94
N ARG A 343 -60.42 -1.16 15.86
CA ARG A 343 -59.27 -0.84 15.02
C ARG A 343 -57.96 -1.45 15.50
N LEU A 344 -57.75 -1.53 16.81
CA LEU A 344 -56.53 -2.07 17.44
C LEU A 344 -56.76 -3.45 18.08
N ARG A 345 -57.84 -4.14 17.68
CA ARG A 345 -58.23 -5.43 18.26
C ARG A 345 -57.10 -6.46 18.28
N PRO A 346 -56.34 -6.68 17.19
CA PRO A 346 -55.26 -7.67 17.19
C PRO A 346 -54.15 -7.36 18.20
N GLU A 347 -53.82 -6.08 18.39
CA GLU A 347 -52.78 -5.61 19.30
C GLU A 347 -53.25 -5.67 20.75
N ILE A 348 -54.50 -5.25 21.02
CA ILE A 348 -55.13 -5.30 22.34
C ILE A 348 -55.29 -6.74 22.80
N ASP A 349 -55.76 -7.65 21.94
CA ASP A 349 -55.93 -9.07 22.29
C ASP A 349 -54.59 -9.74 22.61
N ARG A 350 -53.52 -9.36 21.89
CA ARG A 350 -52.17 -9.87 22.14
C ARG A 350 -51.62 -9.36 23.48
N ALA A 351 -51.71 -8.05 23.72
CA ALA A 351 -51.26 -7.45 24.97
C ALA A 351 -52.04 -7.96 26.18
N ARG A 352 -53.35 -8.21 26.03
CA ARG A 352 -54.18 -8.79 27.09
C ARG A 352 -53.72 -10.20 27.47
N ARG A 353 -53.40 -11.05 26.50
CA ARG A 353 -52.84 -12.40 26.78
C ARG A 353 -51.52 -12.31 27.56
N LEU A 354 -50.58 -11.46 27.11
CA LEU A 354 -49.30 -11.27 27.80
C LEU A 354 -49.47 -10.72 29.22
N TYR A 355 -50.45 -9.86 29.42
CA TYR A 355 -50.81 -9.33 30.73
C TYR A 355 -51.34 -10.43 31.65
N GLU A 356 -52.28 -11.25 31.18
CA GLU A 356 -52.90 -12.33 31.95
C GLU A 356 -51.94 -13.48 32.29
N GLU A 357 -50.96 -13.75 31.41
CA GLU A 357 -49.89 -14.73 31.65
C GLU A 357 -48.95 -14.28 32.78
N ARG A 358 -48.67 -12.97 32.87
CA ARG A 358 -47.71 -12.41 33.83
C ARG A 358 -48.34 -12.06 35.18
N VAL A 359 -49.61 -11.65 35.20
CA VAL A 359 -50.31 -11.18 36.40
C VAL A 359 -51.13 -12.32 37.03
N PRO A 360 -50.76 -12.78 38.25
CA PRO A 360 -51.42 -13.89 38.92
C PRO A 360 -52.94 -13.71 39.11
N ALA A 361 -53.68 -14.82 39.14
CA ALA A 361 -55.14 -14.80 39.27
C ALA A 361 -55.66 -14.35 40.65
N HIS A 362 -54.81 -14.32 41.69
CA HIS A 362 -55.17 -13.88 43.03
C HIS A 362 -55.25 -12.35 43.19
N VAL A 363 -54.90 -11.59 42.15
CA VAL A 363 -54.97 -10.12 42.12
C VAL A 363 -56.43 -9.67 41.91
N PRO A 364 -57.09 -9.04 42.91
CA PRO A 364 -58.56 -8.85 42.95
C PRO A 364 -59.15 -7.98 41.83
N SER A 365 -58.33 -7.17 41.13
CA SER A 365 -58.77 -6.25 40.07
C SER A 365 -57.93 -6.32 38.80
N ARG A 366 -57.28 -7.47 38.55
CA ARG A 366 -56.33 -7.60 37.42
C ARG A 366 -56.94 -7.22 36.08
N ALA A 367 -58.20 -7.61 35.82
CA ALA A 367 -58.88 -7.30 34.55
C ALA A 367 -59.13 -5.80 34.39
N THR A 368 -59.55 -5.13 35.47
CA THR A 368 -59.85 -3.69 35.48
C THR A 368 -58.61 -2.84 35.20
N TYR A 369 -57.43 -3.22 35.72
CA TYR A 369 -56.21 -2.43 35.51
C TYR A 369 -55.77 -2.34 34.05
N PHE A 370 -55.99 -3.41 33.27
CA PHE A 370 -55.69 -3.38 31.85
C PHE A 370 -56.68 -2.49 31.09
N ASP A 371 -57.98 -2.59 31.41
CA ASP A 371 -59.02 -1.78 30.79
C ASP A 371 -58.90 -0.29 31.16
N ASP A 372 -58.54 0.02 32.41
CA ASP A 372 -58.26 1.38 32.88
C ASP A 372 -57.09 2.00 32.10
N GLU A 373 -56.02 1.23 31.83
CA GLU A 373 -54.88 1.73 31.06
C GLU A 373 -55.20 1.85 29.56
N LEU A 374 -56.11 1.04 28.99
CA LEU A 374 -56.64 1.27 27.64
C LEU A 374 -57.33 2.65 27.54
N VAL A 375 -58.16 2.99 28.53
CA VAL A 375 -58.81 4.31 28.60
C VAL A 375 -57.76 5.41 28.81
N GLN A 376 -56.88 5.25 29.80
CA GLN A 376 -55.93 6.29 30.19
C GLN A 376 -54.88 6.58 29.10
N THR A 377 -54.36 5.53 28.45
CA THR A 377 -53.21 5.66 27.55
C THR A 377 -53.63 5.74 26.07
N LEU A 378 -54.59 4.91 25.62
CA LEU A 378 -55.07 4.95 24.23
C LEU A 378 -56.19 5.96 24.02
N ALA A 379 -57.04 6.19 25.02
CA ALA A 379 -58.19 7.08 24.91
C ALA A 379 -57.99 8.44 25.62
N ASP A 380 -56.76 8.77 26.07
CA ASP A 380 -56.43 10.00 26.82
C ASP A 380 -57.39 10.27 28.01
N GLY A 381 -57.91 9.21 28.63
CA GLY A 381 -58.84 9.30 29.76
C GLY A 381 -60.32 9.40 29.37
N ASP A 382 -60.67 9.48 28.08
CA ASP A 382 -62.06 9.53 27.62
C ASP A 382 -62.54 8.16 27.11
N PRO A 383 -63.37 7.42 27.87
CA PRO A 383 -63.85 6.10 27.46
C PRO A 383 -64.75 6.16 26.21
N ALA A 384 -65.32 7.31 25.84
CA ALA A 384 -66.14 7.45 24.65
C ALA A 384 -65.34 7.28 23.34
N LEU A 385 -64.01 7.40 23.39
CA LEU A 385 -63.13 7.21 22.23
C LEU A 385 -62.81 5.73 21.95
N LEU A 386 -63.07 4.84 22.91
CA LEU A 386 -62.83 3.41 22.74
C LEU A 386 -63.76 2.76 21.70
N GLY A 387 -64.96 3.32 21.52
CA GLY A 387 -66.00 2.73 20.69
C GLY A 387 -66.70 1.55 21.37
N ARG A 388 -67.81 1.07 20.79
CA ARG A 388 -68.41 -0.19 21.25
C ARG A 388 -67.58 -1.35 20.70
N GLY A 389 -66.93 -2.08 21.61
CA GLY A 389 -66.15 -3.29 21.31
C GLY A 389 -67.01 -4.48 20.90
#